data_AF-A0A813CE82-F1
#
_entry.id   AF-A0A813CE82-F1
#
_cell.length_a   1.000
_cell.length_b   1.000
_cell.length_c   1.000
_cell.angle_alpha   90.00
_cell.angle_beta   90.00
_cell.angle_gamma   90.00
#
_symmetry.space_group_name_H-M   'P 1'
#
loop_
_entity.id
_entity.type
_entity.pdbx_description
1 polymer ?
#
loop_
_entity_poly.entity_id
_entity_poly.type
_entity_poly.pdbx_seq_one_letter_code
_entity_poly.pdbx_strand_id
1 'polypeptide(L)'
;IRWGDDAVKLKDGIPERGHLSPGFLRWFALNEFRNDDQPVAVRAEAVAGSFGLCVRSKRTRRRLEALGQAWGLLQRLRNRSPRGWKENLGCSYAAVANASRGVGASLAAIDIPSENPGASLEVGLLGLSPGSWSANTSEFVLHVILDDVVTLPEEQTVVVDSLAPPCCSSGPKLHRMYRHYTRFSSGSLRIFLTPLGAGQLTGAKLSARRTGEPVWFQSQEVMQERVLQLYINLQDMSGQHAGGFWLEVAVEVHRPTNYTLSLLSDSAE
;
A
#
# COMPACT_ATOMS: atom_id res chain seq x y z
N ILE A 1 28.65 16.75 -3.23
CA ILE A 1 27.24 16.35 -3.51
C ILE A 1 26.37 17.41 -2.85
N ARG A 2 25.55 18.16 -3.59
CA ARG A 2 24.61 19.12 -2.99
C ARG A 2 23.47 18.30 -2.38
N TRP A 3 23.35 18.35 -1.06
CA TRP A 3 22.27 17.68 -0.33
C TRP A 3 21.16 18.70 -0.13
N GLY A 4 20.16 18.65 -1.02
CA GLY A 4 19.04 19.57 -1.01
C GLY A 4 18.30 19.58 -2.34
N ASP A 5 17.00 19.32 -2.24
CA ASP A 5 15.93 19.76 -3.14
C ASP A 5 15.55 19.02 -4.42
N ASP A 6 16.32 18.06 -4.91
CA ASP A 6 15.83 17.21 -6.01
C ASP A 6 15.07 16.00 -5.45
N ALA A 7 13.79 16.24 -5.12
CA ALA A 7 12.87 15.16 -4.80
C ALA A 7 12.82 14.18 -5.99
N VAL A 8 13.20 12.93 -5.76
CA VAL A 8 13.19 11.90 -6.81
C VAL A 8 11.74 11.65 -7.23
N LYS A 9 11.50 11.65 -8.53
CA LYS A 9 10.17 11.41 -9.10
C LYS A 9 9.86 9.92 -9.06
N LEU A 10 8.73 9.56 -8.47
CA LEU A 10 8.20 8.20 -8.53
C LEU A 10 7.41 8.05 -9.84
N LYS A 11 7.49 6.87 -10.46
CA LYS A 11 6.73 6.53 -11.67
C LYS A 11 5.70 5.48 -11.30
N ASP A 12 4.54 5.51 -11.97
CA ASP A 12 3.51 4.50 -11.77
C ASP A 12 4.02 3.09 -12.06
N GLY A 13 3.64 2.13 -11.23
CA GLY A 13 3.97 0.71 -11.40
C GLY A 13 5.46 0.35 -11.33
N ILE A 14 6.39 1.31 -11.22
CA ILE A 14 7.83 1.05 -11.17
C ILE A 14 8.34 1.21 -9.73
N PRO A 15 8.83 0.12 -9.08
CA PRO A 15 9.46 0.22 -7.77
C PRO A 15 10.68 1.13 -7.78
N GLU A 16 10.75 2.04 -6.82
CA GLU A 16 11.99 2.71 -6.44
C GLU A 16 12.66 1.89 -5.34
N ARG A 17 13.92 1.50 -5.55
CA ARG A 17 14.71 0.74 -4.58
C ARG A 17 15.85 1.58 -4.04
N GLY A 18 16.21 1.38 -2.78
CA GLY A 18 17.40 2.05 -2.26
C GLY A 18 17.72 1.73 -0.81
N HIS A 19 18.68 2.50 -0.29
CA HIS A 19 19.19 2.38 1.06
C HIS A 19 18.96 3.69 1.84
N LEU A 20 18.71 3.58 3.14
CA LEU A 20 18.49 4.68 4.07
C LEU A 20 19.30 4.45 5.34
N SER A 21 20.26 5.33 5.62
CA SER A 21 20.96 5.31 6.90
C SER A 21 20.04 5.82 8.03
N PRO A 22 20.21 5.34 9.28
CA PRO A 22 19.45 5.83 10.42
C PRO A 22 19.54 7.35 10.59
N GLY A 23 18.41 8.00 10.84
CA GLY A 23 18.29 9.45 10.99
C GLY A 23 18.34 10.22 9.66
N PHE A 24 18.55 9.55 8.53
CA PHE A 24 18.46 10.17 7.22
C PHE A 24 17.05 10.12 6.68
N LEU A 25 16.64 11.24 6.10
CA LEU A 25 15.34 11.44 5.48
C LEU A 25 15.52 11.66 3.99
N ARG A 26 14.82 10.87 3.18
CA ARG A 26 14.76 11.03 1.72
C ARG A 26 13.34 11.41 1.32
N TRP A 27 13.21 12.49 0.56
CA TRP A 27 11.92 12.95 0.02
C TRP A 27 11.79 12.58 -1.45
N PHE A 28 10.56 12.24 -1.83
CA PHE A 28 10.12 11.91 -3.17
C PHE A 28 8.93 12.81 -3.52
N ALA A 29 8.92 13.35 -4.73
CA ALA A 29 7.81 14.15 -5.21
C ALA A 29 6.80 13.24 -5.89
N LEU A 30 5.52 13.42 -5.57
CA LEU A 30 4.42 12.79 -6.28
C LEU A 30 3.93 13.64 -7.47
N ASN A 31 4.73 14.61 -7.92
CA ASN A 31 4.35 15.59 -8.94
C ASN A 31 4.94 15.25 -10.31
N GLU A 32 4.09 14.75 -11.19
CA GLU A 32 3.92 15.07 -12.63
C GLU A 32 3.03 14.03 -13.33
N PHE A 33 2.15 13.38 -12.59
CA PHE A 33 1.05 12.64 -13.20
C PHE A 33 0.08 13.68 -13.78
N ARG A 34 -0.46 13.39 -14.98
CA ARG A 34 -1.36 14.33 -15.69
C ARG A 34 -2.54 14.68 -14.78
N ASN A 35 -3.21 15.80 -15.06
CA ASN A 35 -4.24 16.43 -14.20
C ASN A 35 -5.37 15.51 -13.67
N ASP A 36 -5.46 14.26 -14.13
CA ASP A 36 -6.47 13.27 -13.75
C ASP A 36 -5.92 12.05 -12.98
N ASP A 37 -4.60 11.84 -12.93
CA ASP A 37 -3.96 10.66 -12.31
C ASP A 37 -3.42 11.03 -10.91
N GLN A 38 -4.25 10.91 -9.88
CA GLN A 38 -3.81 11.17 -8.51
C GLN A 38 -3.32 9.90 -7.83
N PRO A 39 -2.25 9.96 -7.02
CA PRO A 39 -1.83 8.81 -6.25
C PRO A 39 -2.91 8.45 -5.23
N VAL A 40 -3.40 7.23 -5.30
CA VAL A 40 -4.43 6.68 -4.42
C VAL A 40 -3.81 5.89 -3.27
N ALA A 41 -2.56 5.47 -3.42
CA ALA A 41 -1.84 4.67 -2.43
C ALA A 41 -0.32 4.81 -2.54
N VAL A 42 0.36 4.65 -1.40
CA VAL A 42 1.81 4.50 -1.30
C VAL A 42 2.13 3.28 -0.44
N ARG A 43 3.05 2.45 -0.93
CA ARG A 43 3.51 1.21 -0.28
C ARG A 43 5.02 1.21 -0.21
N ALA A 44 5.57 0.88 0.95
CA ALA A 44 7.01 0.83 1.15
C ALA A 44 7.37 -0.41 1.97
N GLU A 45 8.13 -1.31 1.39
CA GLU A 45 8.62 -2.52 2.04
C GLU A 45 10.04 -2.32 2.58
N ALA A 46 10.29 -2.76 3.80
CA ALA A 46 11.62 -2.93 4.38
C ALA A 46 12.15 -4.32 4.06
N VAL A 47 13.12 -4.39 3.15
CA VAL A 47 13.87 -5.61 2.84
C VAL A 47 14.88 -5.89 3.95
N ALA A 48 15.50 -4.83 4.48
CA ALA A 48 16.37 -4.89 5.64
C ALA A 48 16.18 -3.64 6.53
N GLY A 49 16.38 -3.79 7.84
CA GLY A 49 16.27 -2.69 8.80
C GLY A 49 14.85 -2.17 9.00
N SER A 50 14.72 -0.88 9.31
CA SER A 50 13.44 -0.24 9.58
C SER A 50 13.38 1.20 9.12
N PHE A 51 12.21 1.67 8.73
CA PHE A 51 11.99 3.06 8.34
C PHE A 51 10.57 3.54 8.65
N GLY A 52 10.41 4.86 8.75
CA GLY A 52 9.12 5.54 8.78
C GLY A 52 8.74 6.06 7.40
N LEU A 53 7.51 5.79 6.97
CA LEU A 53 6.91 6.35 5.76
C LEU A 53 6.02 7.54 6.14
N CYS A 54 6.26 8.69 5.53
CA CYS A 54 5.54 9.94 5.73
C CYS A 54 4.88 10.38 4.42
N VAL A 55 3.61 10.76 4.44
CA VAL A 55 2.97 11.48 3.35
C VAL A 55 2.49 12.82 3.87
N ARG A 56 2.77 13.90 3.14
CA ARG A 56 2.31 15.26 3.48
C ARG A 56 2.06 16.10 2.23
N SER A 57 1.32 17.19 2.40
CA SER A 57 1.17 18.19 1.33
C SER A 57 2.39 19.11 1.20
N LYS A 58 2.69 19.58 -0.01
CA LYS A 58 3.69 20.64 -0.26
C LYS A 58 3.38 21.94 0.49
N ARG A 59 2.10 22.23 0.75
CA ARG A 59 1.68 23.38 1.56
C ARG A 59 2.18 23.24 3.00
N THR A 60 2.08 22.04 3.57
CA THR A 60 2.62 21.73 4.91
C THR A 60 4.13 21.93 4.95
N ARG A 61 4.87 21.47 3.92
CA ARG A 61 6.31 21.72 3.79
C ARG A 61 6.65 23.21 3.83
N ARG A 62 6.03 24.02 2.95
CA ARG A 62 6.28 25.46 2.88
C ARG A 62 6.03 26.17 4.21
N ARG A 63 4.98 25.76 4.94
CA ARG A 63 4.67 26.30 6.27
C ARG A 63 5.77 25.97 7.28
N LEU A 64 6.29 24.74 7.28
CA LEU A 64 7.38 24.33 8.19
C LEU A 64 8.71 25.01 7.86
N GLU A 65 9.00 25.24 6.57
CA GLU A 65 10.16 26.01 6.12
C GLU A 65 10.06 27.48 6.54
N ALA A 66 8.90 28.11 6.35
CA ALA A 66 8.66 29.49 6.78
C ALA A 66 8.77 29.70 8.29
N LEU A 67 8.46 28.67 9.08
CA LEU A 67 8.61 28.70 10.54
C LEU A 67 10.04 28.43 11.03
N GLY A 68 11.02 28.26 10.12
CA GLY A 68 12.41 27.97 10.47
C GLY A 68 12.61 26.60 11.15
N GLN A 69 11.58 25.76 11.17
CA GLN A 69 11.61 24.49 11.89
C GLN A 69 12.34 23.40 11.09
N ALA A 70 12.37 23.46 9.76
CA ALA A 70 12.92 22.41 8.89
C ALA A 70 14.38 22.01 9.22
N TRP A 71 15.26 22.98 9.53
CA TRP A 71 16.68 22.73 9.78
C TRP A 71 16.98 22.20 11.19
N GLY A 72 16.33 22.77 12.22
CA GLY A 72 16.45 22.29 13.60
C GLY A 72 15.83 20.90 13.81
N LEU A 73 14.90 20.51 12.93
CA LEU A 73 14.19 19.23 12.97
C LEU A 73 15.01 18.08 12.41
N LEU A 74 15.76 18.29 11.32
CA LEU A 74 16.72 17.33 10.78
C LEU A 74 17.83 17.00 11.81
N GLN A 75 18.32 18.00 12.55
CA GLN A 75 19.29 17.78 13.63
C GLN A 75 18.72 17.03 14.83
N ARG A 76 17.44 17.26 15.19
CA ARG A 76 16.77 16.52 16.29
C ARG A 76 16.43 15.08 15.92
N LEU A 77 16.01 14.83 14.68
CA LEU A 77 15.72 13.48 14.16
C LEU A 77 16.98 12.63 14.05
N ARG A 78 18.14 13.25 13.79
CA ARG A 78 19.45 12.57 13.80
C ARG A 78 19.88 12.09 15.20
N ASN A 79 19.44 12.77 16.26
CA ASN A 79 19.97 12.60 17.61
C ASN A 79 18.96 12.06 18.66
N ARG A 80 17.68 11.83 18.30
CA ARG A 80 16.69 11.34 19.26
C ARG A 80 15.87 10.18 18.72
N SER A 81 15.50 9.31 19.66
CA SER A 81 14.57 8.18 19.54
C SER A 81 13.43 8.43 18.53
N PRO A 82 12.96 7.40 17.79
CA PRO A 82 11.82 7.43 16.85
C PRO A 82 10.46 7.92 17.41
N ARG A 83 10.40 8.54 18.58
CA ARG A 83 9.16 9.09 19.14
C ARG A 83 8.99 10.53 18.65
N GLY A 84 7.84 10.82 18.03
CA GLY A 84 7.47 12.18 17.63
C GLY A 84 7.91 12.59 16.22
N TRP A 85 8.47 11.68 15.40
CA TRP A 85 8.95 12.05 14.06
C TRP A 85 7.81 12.43 13.10
N LYS A 86 6.62 11.85 13.29
CA LYS A 86 5.45 12.09 12.44
C LYS A 86 4.99 13.54 12.56
N GLU A 87 4.87 14.01 13.79
CA GLU A 87 4.49 15.37 14.16
C GLU A 87 5.57 16.36 13.71
N ASN A 88 6.83 16.01 13.95
CA ASN A 88 7.98 16.82 13.55
C ASN A 88 8.03 17.05 12.03
N LEU A 89 7.82 16.00 11.23
CA LEU A 89 7.83 16.11 9.76
C LEU A 89 6.54 16.70 9.18
N GLY A 90 5.52 16.93 10.02
CA GLY A 90 4.19 17.36 9.59
C GLY A 90 3.52 16.34 8.69
N CYS A 91 3.68 15.05 8.98
CA CYS A 91 3.06 13.98 8.21
C CYS A 91 1.54 14.06 8.35
N SER A 92 0.84 14.17 7.22
CA SER A 92 -0.60 13.99 7.15
C SER A 92 -0.97 12.53 7.42
N TYR A 93 -0.15 11.61 6.88
CA TYR A 93 -0.28 10.18 7.08
C TYR A 93 1.10 9.58 7.33
N ALA A 94 1.17 8.56 8.19
CA ALA A 94 2.45 7.95 8.50
C ALA A 94 2.36 6.49 8.96
N ALA A 95 3.19 5.64 8.35
CA ALA A 95 3.34 4.23 8.65
C ALA A 95 4.80 3.88 8.98
N VAL A 96 5.05 2.68 9.49
CA VAL A 96 6.39 2.19 9.84
C VAL A 96 6.56 0.78 9.29
N ALA A 97 7.71 0.53 8.68
CA ALA A 97 8.13 -0.78 8.18
C ALA A 97 9.34 -1.27 8.99
N ASN A 98 9.37 -2.55 9.31
CA ASN A 98 10.47 -3.21 10.00
C ASN A 98 10.62 -4.66 9.53
N ALA A 99 11.70 -4.93 8.80
CA ALA A 99 12.03 -6.24 8.25
C ALA A 99 12.18 -7.33 9.33
N SER A 100 12.70 -6.98 10.52
CA SER A 100 12.97 -7.97 11.57
C SER A 100 11.71 -8.48 12.29
N ARG A 101 10.54 -7.90 12.01
CA ARG A 101 9.26 -8.25 12.63
C ARG A 101 8.37 -9.14 11.74
N GLY A 102 8.90 -9.63 10.62
CA GLY A 102 8.21 -10.52 9.70
C GLY A 102 7.35 -9.80 8.65
N VAL A 103 6.80 -10.57 7.70
CA VAL A 103 6.15 -10.10 6.47
C VAL A 103 5.03 -9.07 6.70
N GLY A 104 4.25 -9.23 7.78
CA GLY A 104 3.18 -8.28 8.10
C GLY A 104 3.66 -6.94 8.64
N ALA A 105 4.88 -6.86 9.18
CA ALA A 105 5.43 -5.65 9.77
C ALA A 105 6.54 -5.02 8.90
N SER A 106 7.00 -5.72 7.86
CA SER A 106 7.95 -5.20 6.88
C SER A 106 7.31 -4.23 5.89
N LEU A 107 5.97 -4.14 5.82
CA LEU A 107 5.26 -3.22 4.93
C LEU A 107 4.72 -1.98 5.67
N ALA A 108 5.11 -0.80 5.19
CA ALA A 108 4.47 0.47 5.50
C ALA A 108 3.53 0.85 4.35
N ALA A 109 2.24 0.98 4.64
CA ALA A 109 1.23 1.32 3.65
C ALA A 109 0.39 2.52 4.08
N ILE A 110 0.06 3.36 3.12
CA ILE A 110 -0.77 4.56 3.29
C ILE A 110 -1.70 4.67 2.09
N ASP A 111 -3.01 4.67 2.31
CA ASP A 111 -3.99 5.07 1.30
C ASP A 111 -4.24 6.57 1.37
N ILE A 112 -4.34 7.21 0.20
CA ILE A 112 -4.53 8.65 0.08
C ILE A 112 -6.02 8.90 -0.15
N PRO A 113 -6.72 9.62 0.75
CA PRO A 113 -8.14 9.89 0.57
C PRO A 113 -8.43 10.70 -0.69
N SER A 114 -9.48 10.30 -1.42
CA SER A 114 -9.98 10.99 -2.61
C SER A 114 -10.49 12.41 -2.33
N GLU A 115 -10.75 12.75 -1.07
CA GLU A 115 -11.16 14.09 -0.59
C GLU A 115 -10.03 15.14 -0.65
N ASN A 116 -8.81 14.78 -1.05
CA ASN A 116 -7.70 15.72 -1.29
C ASN A 116 -7.39 15.93 -2.79
N PRO A 117 -8.37 16.20 -3.67
CA PRO A 117 -8.09 16.36 -5.08
C PRO A 117 -7.24 17.62 -5.33
N GLY A 118 -6.09 17.44 -5.98
CA GLY A 118 -5.21 18.53 -6.41
C GLY A 118 -4.15 19.00 -5.39
N ALA A 119 -4.06 18.37 -4.20
CA ALA A 119 -2.95 18.64 -3.31
C ALA A 119 -1.66 18.03 -3.88
N SER A 120 -0.65 18.86 -4.19
CA SER A 120 0.69 18.31 -4.47
C SER A 120 1.23 17.63 -3.22
N LEU A 121 1.37 16.31 -3.26
CA LEU A 121 1.85 15.49 -2.14
C LEU A 121 3.36 15.19 -2.28
N GLU A 122 3.99 14.93 -1.15
CA GLU A 122 5.37 14.44 -1.06
C GLU A 122 5.41 13.22 -0.15
N VAL A 123 6.26 12.26 -0.52
CA VAL A 123 6.54 11.05 0.29
C VAL A 123 7.91 11.19 0.92
N GLY A 124 8.02 10.95 2.21
CA GLY A 124 9.28 10.93 2.95
C GLY A 124 9.55 9.55 3.52
N LEU A 125 10.76 9.03 3.34
CA LEU A 125 11.26 7.86 4.04
C LEU A 125 12.34 8.27 5.05
N LEU A 126 12.11 7.98 6.33
CA LEU A 126 13.05 8.23 7.41
C LEU A 126 13.67 6.90 7.87
N GLY A 127 14.97 6.74 7.70
CA GLY A 127 15.69 5.59 8.27
C GLY A 127 15.59 5.60 9.80
N LEU A 128 15.04 4.53 10.38
CA LEU A 128 14.91 4.39 11.84
C LEU A 128 16.02 3.50 12.35
N SER A 129 16.67 3.91 13.45
CA SER A 129 17.67 3.07 14.11
C SER A 129 16.97 1.81 14.63
N PRO A 130 17.44 0.60 14.27
CA PRO A 130 16.94 -0.62 14.88
C PRO A 130 17.27 -0.56 16.37
N GLY A 131 16.25 -0.62 17.23
CA GLY A 131 16.46 -0.90 18.64
C GLY A 131 17.14 -2.26 18.74
N SER A 132 18.44 -2.23 19.07
CA SER A 132 19.34 -3.39 19.15
C SER A 132 19.32 -4.33 17.93
N TRP A 133 20.31 -4.15 17.05
CA TRP A 133 21.01 -5.18 16.23
C TRP A 133 20.98 -5.00 14.70
N SER A 134 22.21 -4.90 14.17
CA SER A 134 22.75 -5.38 12.88
C SER A 134 22.58 -4.61 11.57
N ALA A 135 21.62 -3.71 11.38
CA ALA A 135 21.53 -2.95 10.12
C ALA A 135 21.93 -1.48 10.30
N ASN A 136 23.13 -1.11 9.85
CA ASN A 136 23.57 0.30 9.77
C ASN A 136 22.84 1.08 8.67
N THR A 137 22.11 0.38 7.80
CA THR A 137 21.34 0.93 6.68
C THR A 137 20.10 0.08 6.47
N SER A 138 18.95 0.73 6.29
CA SER A 138 17.71 0.08 5.90
C SER A 138 17.63 -0.03 4.38
N GLU A 139 17.19 -1.17 3.87
CA GLU A 139 16.90 -1.40 2.45
C GLU A 139 15.40 -1.30 2.23
N PHE A 140 15.00 -0.55 1.21
CA PHE A 140 13.59 -0.33 0.92
C PHE A 140 13.23 -0.57 -0.54
N VAL A 141 11.97 -0.94 -0.74
CA VAL A 141 11.28 -0.92 -2.04
C VAL A 141 10.04 -0.05 -1.86
N LEU A 142 9.94 1.04 -2.61
CA LEU A 142 8.87 2.03 -2.56
C LEU A 142 8.06 1.98 -3.85
N HIS A 143 6.74 1.90 -3.72
CA HIS A 143 5.78 1.90 -4.81
C HIS A 143 4.72 2.97 -4.57
N VAL A 144 4.39 3.69 -5.62
CA VAL A 144 3.22 4.57 -5.68
C VAL A 144 2.23 3.93 -6.61
N ILE A 145 0.96 4.03 -6.26
CA ILE A 145 -0.11 3.51 -7.11
C ILE A 145 -1.05 4.66 -7.44
N LEU A 146 -1.25 4.87 -8.74
CA LEU A 146 -2.08 5.94 -9.29
C LEU A 146 -3.47 5.46 -9.64
N ASP A 147 -3.58 4.24 -10.13
CA ASP A 147 -4.88 3.66 -10.45
C ASP A 147 -5.59 3.16 -9.19
N ASP A 148 -6.89 3.43 -9.14
CA ASP A 148 -7.82 2.79 -8.20
C ASP A 148 -7.83 1.26 -8.36
N VAL A 149 -7.43 0.77 -9.54
CA VAL A 149 -7.42 -0.65 -9.92
C VAL A 149 -5.99 -1.15 -10.18
N VAL A 150 -5.49 -2.05 -9.34
CA VAL A 150 -4.17 -2.68 -9.51
C VAL A 150 -4.28 -3.87 -10.46
N THR A 151 -3.55 -3.87 -11.58
CA THR A 151 -3.47 -5.06 -12.45
C THR A 151 -2.54 -6.10 -11.84
N LEU A 152 -3.06 -7.29 -11.56
CA LEU A 152 -2.31 -8.44 -11.04
C LEU A 152 -1.71 -9.22 -12.22
N PRO A 153 -0.39 -9.46 -12.23
CA PRO A 153 0.24 -10.28 -13.27
C PRO A 153 -0.34 -11.70 -13.27
N GLU A 154 -0.41 -12.35 -14.45
CA GLU A 154 -0.84 -13.77 -14.56
C GLU A 154 0.02 -14.70 -13.70
N GLU A 155 1.31 -14.38 -13.50
CA GLU A 155 2.28 -15.22 -12.77
C GLU A 155 2.30 -14.99 -11.24
N GLN A 156 1.72 -13.90 -10.75
CA GLN A 156 1.69 -13.60 -9.30
C GLN A 156 0.39 -14.08 -8.69
N THR A 157 0.43 -15.28 -8.09
CA THR A 157 -0.70 -15.90 -7.38
C THR A 157 -0.93 -15.33 -5.98
N VAL A 158 0.01 -14.53 -5.45
CA VAL A 158 -0.07 -13.92 -4.13
C VAL A 158 0.44 -12.49 -4.17
N VAL A 159 -0.40 -11.56 -3.73
CA VAL A 159 -0.09 -10.14 -3.59
C VAL A 159 -0.09 -9.80 -2.12
N VAL A 160 0.97 -9.15 -1.65
CA VAL A 160 1.01 -8.54 -0.32
C VAL A 160 0.57 -7.09 -0.47
N ASP A 161 -0.56 -6.73 0.12
CA ASP A 161 -1.05 -5.35 0.13
C ASP A 161 -1.51 -4.98 1.55
N SER A 162 -1.89 -3.74 1.75
CA SER A 162 -2.41 -3.25 2.99
C SER A 162 -3.36 -2.11 2.72
N LEU A 163 -4.52 -2.17 3.34
CA LEU A 163 -5.40 -1.00 3.45
C LEU A 163 -5.10 -0.36 4.81
N ALA A 164 -4.56 0.85 4.87
CA ALA A 164 -4.17 1.50 6.13
C ALA A 164 -4.60 2.99 6.16
N PRO A 165 -4.94 3.54 7.35
CA PRO A 165 -6.10 4.42 7.57
C PRO A 165 -5.99 5.85 7.02
N PRO A 166 -7.12 6.52 6.71
CA PRO A 166 -7.47 7.78 7.34
C PRO A 166 -7.83 7.52 8.82
N CYS A 167 -7.09 8.11 9.75
CA CYS A 167 -7.18 7.81 11.18
C CYS A 167 -8.62 7.85 11.73
N CYS A 168 -8.88 7.00 12.74
CA CYS A 168 -10.12 6.86 13.53
C CYS A 168 -11.16 5.88 12.95
N SER A 169 -11.74 5.05 13.82
CA SER A 169 -12.72 3.98 13.56
C SER A 169 -14.08 4.44 13.00
N SER A 170 -14.20 5.72 12.67
CA SER A 170 -15.37 6.37 12.09
C SER A 170 -15.08 6.99 10.72
N GLY A 171 -13.92 6.69 10.12
CA GLY A 171 -13.53 7.16 8.80
C GLY A 171 -14.28 6.46 7.64
N PRO A 172 -14.14 6.97 6.40
CA PRO A 172 -14.70 6.34 5.22
C PRO A 172 -14.17 4.90 5.05
N LYS A 173 -14.99 4.03 4.45
CA LYS A 173 -14.60 2.66 4.11
C LYS A 173 -13.36 2.70 3.21
N LEU A 174 -12.33 1.96 3.59
CA LEU A 174 -11.17 1.75 2.73
C LEU A 174 -11.55 0.69 1.71
N HIS A 175 -11.31 0.97 0.43
CA HIS A 175 -11.55 0.01 -0.63
C HIS A 175 -10.38 -0.02 -1.60
N ARG A 176 -10.11 -1.21 -2.14
CA ARG A 176 -9.10 -1.43 -3.17
C ARG A 176 -9.66 -2.32 -4.26
N MET A 177 -9.43 -1.94 -5.52
CA MET A 177 -9.75 -2.78 -6.65
C MET A 177 -8.48 -3.39 -7.24
N TYR A 178 -8.60 -4.63 -7.65
CA TYR A 178 -7.59 -5.38 -8.37
C TYR A 178 -8.21 -5.91 -9.66
N ARG A 179 -7.39 -6.09 -10.69
CA ARG A 179 -7.81 -6.67 -11.96
C ARG A 179 -6.87 -7.79 -12.34
N HIS A 180 -7.40 -8.97 -12.59
CA HIS A 180 -6.63 -10.15 -12.99
C HIS A 180 -7.23 -10.73 -14.27
N TYR A 181 -6.39 -11.09 -15.24
CA TYR A 181 -6.85 -11.80 -16.42
C TYR A 181 -6.97 -13.28 -16.11
N THR A 182 -8.16 -13.84 -16.29
CA THR A 182 -8.41 -15.27 -16.07
C THR A 182 -8.79 -15.95 -17.38
N ARG A 183 -8.21 -17.13 -17.63
CA ARG A 183 -8.52 -17.95 -18.81
C ARG A 183 -9.68 -18.90 -18.49
N PHE A 184 -10.49 -19.23 -19.50
CA PHE A 184 -11.66 -20.10 -19.33
C PHE A 184 -11.32 -21.54 -18.95
N SER A 185 -10.11 -22.01 -19.27
CA SER A 185 -9.64 -23.36 -18.95
C SER A 185 -9.53 -23.64 -17.45
N SER A 186 -9.65 -22.61 -16.60
CA SER A 186 -9.27 -22.71 -15.19
C SER A 186 -10.38 -23.22 -14.26
N GLY A 187 -11.47 -23.82 -14.79
CA GLY A 187 -12.53 -24.49 -14.01
C GLY A 187 -13.20 -23.62 -12.94
N SER A 188 -12.53 -23.48 -11.80
CA SER A 188 -12.89 -22.55 -10.72
C SER A 188 -11.70 -21.73 -10.23
N LEU A 189 -12.00 -20.56 -9.68
CA LEU A 189 -11.04 -19.67 -9.06
C LEU A 189 -11.38 -19.49 -7.58
N ARG A 190 -10.38 -19.66 -6.72
CA ARG A 190 -10.45 -19.38 -5.30
C ARG A 190 -9.65 -18.14 -4.99
N ILE A 191 -10.28 -17.18 -4.33
CA ILE A 191 -9.65 -15.94 -3.90
C ILE A 191 -9.61 -15.93 -2.38
N PHE A 192 -8.42 -15.71 -1.83
CA PHE A 192 -8.17 -15.67 -0.39
C PHE A 192 -7.68 -14.30 0.02
N LEU A 193 -8.31 -13.74 1.05
CA LEU A 193 -7.82 -12.58 1.76
C LEU A 193 -7.37 -13.02 3.15
N THR A 194 -6.07 -12.96 3.41
CA THR A 194 -5.49 -13.40 4.69
C THR A 194 -4.90 -12.20 5.42
N PRO A 195 -5.25 -11.94 6.69
CA PRO A 195 -4.65 -10.85 7.43
C PRO A 195 -3.18 -11.13 7.72
N LEU A 196 -2.36 -10.09 7.72
CA LEU A 196 -0.96 -10.15 8.11
C LEU A 196 -0.74 -9.50 9.49
N GLY A 197 0.12 -10.13 10.29
CA GLY A 197 0.48 -9.63 11.62
C GLY A 197 -0.70 -9.66 12.61
N ALA A 198 -0.92 -8.55 13.32
CA ALA A 198 -2.01 -8.41 14.30
C ALA A 198 -3.34 -7.92 13.68
N GLY A 199 -3.43 -7.83 12.34
CA GLY A 199 -4.62 -7.38 11.64
C GLY A 199 -5.82 -8.31 11.85
N GLN A 200 -7.03 -7.76 11.78
CA GLN A 200 -8.28 -8.51 11.77
C GLN A 200 -9.07 -8.15 10.52
N LEU A 201 -9.66 -9.15 9.86
CA LEU A 201 -10.58 -8.95 8.73
C LEU A 201 -12.04 -8.80 9.18
N THR A 202 -12.30 -8.57 10.46
CA THR A 202 -13.66 -8.44 10.97
C THR A 202 -14.38 -7.28 10.28
N GLY A 203 -15.49 -7.59 9.60
CA GLY A 203 -16.26 -6.64 8.81
C GLY A 203 -15.66 -6.30 7.44
N ALA A 204 -14.53 -6.90 7.06
CA ALA A 204 -14.02 -6.78 5.70
C ALA A 204 -14.95 -7.48 4.70
N LYS A 205 -14.93 -7.02 3.45
CA LYS A 205 -15.64 -7.66 2.34
C LYS A 205 -14.65 -7.94 1.23
N LEU A 206 -14.70 -9.15 0.72
CA LEU A 206 -14.04 -9.54 -0.52
C LEU A 206 -15.12 -9.82 -1.54
N SER A 207 -15.04 -9.18 -2.70
CA SER A 207 -16.00 -9.40 -3.79
C SER A 207 -15.30 -9.44 -5.13
N ALA A 208 -15.89 -10.11 -6.11
CA ALA A 208 -15.37 -10.14 -7.46
C ALA A 208 -16.48 -10.05 -8.50
N ARG A 209 -16.13 -9.58 -9.70
CA ARG A 209 -17.03 -9.53 -10.85
C ARG A 209 -16.24 -9.58 -12.15
N ARG A 210 -16.93 -9.86 -13.25
CA ARG A 210 -16.38 -9.63 -14.58
C ARG A 210 -16.35 -8.12 -14.83
N THR A 211 -15.28 -7.63 -15.44
CA THR A 211 -15.16 -6.22 -15.80
C THR A 211 -16.35 -5.81 -16.67
N GLY A 212 -17.06 -4.74 -16.28
CA GLY A 212 -18.24 -4.25 -16.98
C GLY A 212 -19.57 -4.86 -16.55
N GLU A 213 -19.57 -5.87 -15.67
CA GLU A 213 -20.81 -6.42 -15.12
C GLU A 213 -21.32 -5.70 -13.87
N PRO A 214 -22.64 -5.62 -13.67
CA PRO A 214 -23.21 -4.97 -12.49
C PRO A 214 -23.23 -5.88 -11.25
N VAL A 215 -23.16 -7.20 -11.42
CA VAL A 215 -23.32 -8.18 -10.33
C VAL A 215 -21.97 -8.52 -9.72
N TRP A 216 -21.89 -8.48 -8.38
CA TRP A 216 -20.72 -8.85 -7.60
C TRP A 216 -20.96 -10.18 -6.88
N PHE A 217 -20.05 -11.13 -7.07
CA PHE A 217 -19.90 -12.30 -6.20
C PHE A 217 -19.24 -11.85 -4.90
N GLN A 218 -19.71 -12.33 -3.76
CA GLN A 218 -19.22 -11.91 -2.44
C GLN A 218 -18.71 -13.11 -1.64
N SER A 219 -17.59 -12.91 -0.95
CA SER A 219 -17.00 -13.92 -0.07
C SER A 219 -17.94 -14.27 1.07
N GLN A 220 -17.88 -15.53 1.51
CA GLN A 220 -18.42 -15.91 2.82
C GLN A 220 -17.27 -15.87 3.84
N GLU A 221 -17.54 -15.35 5.04
CA GLU A 221 -16.55 -15.33 6.11
C GLU A 221 -16.32 -16.74 6.64
N VAL A 222 -15.10 -17.27 6.47
CA VAL A 222 -14.71 -18.57 7.01
C VAL A 222 -14.13 -18.35 8.41
N MET A 223 -15.03 -18.40 9.41
CA MET A 223 -14.75 -18.07 10.81
C MET A 223 -13.58 -18.84 11.45
N GLN A 224 -13.26 -20.05 10.97
CA GLN A 224 -12.23 -20.90 11.58
C GLN A 224 -10.79 -20.42 11.33
N GLU A 225 -10.53 -19.67 10.25
CA GLU A 225 -9.16 -19.28 9.87
C GLU A 225 -8.91 -17.76 9.87
N ARG A 226 -9.94 -16.95 10.16
CA ARG A 226 -9.90 -15.48 10.01
C ARG A 226 -9.50 -15.03 8.59
N VAL A 227 -9.84 -15.85 7.60
CA VAL A 227 -9.61 -15.61 6.16
C VAL A 227 -10.96 -15.32 5.52
N LEU A 228 -11.00 -14.36 4.58
CA LEU A 228 -12.14 -14.26 3.66
C LEU A 228 -11.83 -15.08 2.43
N GLN A 229 -12.76 -15.97 2.08
CA GLN A 229 -12.63 -16.79 0.89
C GLN A 229 -13.80 -16.53 -0.05
N LEU A 230 -13.48 -16.34 -1.32
CA LEU A 230 -14.45 -16.25 -2.41
C LEU A 230 -14.16 -17.36 -3.42
N TYR A 231 -15.13 -18.26 -3.59
CA TYR A 231 -15.11 -19.26 -4.65
C TYR A 231 -15.91 -18.76 -5.84
N ILE A 232 -15.33 -18.87 -7.03
CA ILE A 232 -15.91 -18.44 -8.29
C ILE A 232 -15.85 -19.61 -9.26
N ASN A 233 -17.00 -20.07 -9.71
CA ASN A 233 -17.06 -20.93 -10.88
C ASN A 233 -16.90 -20.06 -12.13
N LEU A 234 -15.79 -20.27 -12.86
CA LEU A 234 -15.49 -19.43 -14.03
C LEU A 234 -16.44 -19.70 -15.19
N GLN A 235 -17.09 -20.87 -15.23
CA GLN A 235 -18.11 -21.18 -16.22
C GLN A 235 -19.35 -20.29 -16.03
N ASP A 236 -19.74 -20.03 -14.78
CA ASP A 236 -20.89 -19.18 -14.44
C ASP A 236 -20.65 -17.71 -14.84
N MET A 237 -19.39 -17.30 -14.97
CA MET A 237 -19.00 -15.96 -15.42
C MET A 237 -18.68 -15.87 -16.91
N SER A 238 -18.63 -17.00 -17.61
CA SER A 238 -17.93 -17.08 -18.90
C SER A 238 -18.65 -16.48 -20.10
N GLY A 239 -19.98 -16.39 -20.04
CA GLY A 239 -20.81 -15.72 -21.04
C GLY A 239 -20.26 -15.77 -22.47
N GLN A 240 -20.28 -16.94 -23.14
CA GLN A 240 -19.86 -17.13 -24.56
C GLN A 240 -18.48 -16.59 -25.00
N HIS A 241 -17.56 -16.20 -24.13
CA HIS A 241 -16.25 -15.72 -24.58
C HIS A 241 -15.25 -16.89 -24.69
N ALA A 242 -14.43 -16.90 -25.75
CA ALA A 242 -13.58 -18.04 -26.09
C ALA A 242 -12.10 -17.89 -25.67
N GLY A 243 -11.68 -16.76 -25.07
CA GLY A 243 -10.25 -16.47 -24.82
C GLY A 243 -9.84 -16.26 -23.35
N GLY A 244 -10.76 -15.82 -22.50
CA GLY A 244 -10.56 -15.41 -21.11
C GLY A 244 -11.33 -14.12 -20.84
N PHE A 245 -11.27 -13.61 -19.61
CA PHE A 245 -11.86 -12.33 -19.24
C PHE A 245 -11.08 -11.63 -18.13
N TRP A 246 -11.31 -10.33 -18.01
CA TRP A 246 -10.77 -9.54 -16.91
C TRP A 246 -11.71 -9.65 -15.70
N LEU A 247 -11.21 -10.24 -14.62
CA LEU A 247 -11.86 -10.30 -13.32
C LEU A 247 -11.46 -9.08 -12.49
N GLU A 248 -12.43 -8.33 -11.99
CA GLU A 248 -12.22 -7.30 -10.97
C GLU A 248 -12.46 -7.90 -9.60
N VAL A 249 -11.54 -7.67 -8.67
CA VAL A 249 -11.62 -8.11 -7.27
C VAL A 249 -11.57 -6.86 -6.40
N ALA A 250 -12.56 -6.68 -5.54
CA ALA A 250 -12.63 -5.57 -4.60
C ALA A 250 -12.45 -6.06 -3.17
N VAL A 251 -11.61 -5.37 -2.41
CA VAL A 251 -11.41 -5.56 -0.98
C VAL A 251 -11.87 -4.29 -0.28
N GLU A 252 -12.83 -4.42 0.63
CA GLU A 252 -13.33 -3.34 1.48
C GLU A 252 -13.00 -3.64 2.93
N VAL A 253 -12.47 -2.69 3.69
CA VAL A 253 -12.21 -2.84 5.13
C VAL A 253 -12.69 -1.60 5.90
N HIS A 254 -13.18 -1.85 7.11
CA HIS A 254 -13.58 -0.79 8.04
C HIS A 254 -12.43 -0.28 8.91
N ARG A 255 -11.31 -1.01 8.94
CA ARG A 255 -10.13 -0.67 9.73
C ARG A 255 -8.86 -1.00 8.94
N PRO A 256 -7.76 -0.31 9.24
CA PRO A 256 -6.45 -0.64 8.72
C PRO A 256 -6.07 -2.08 8.92
N THR A 257 -5.77 -2.78 7.84
CA THR A 257 -5.32 -4.16 7.85
C THR A 257 -4.33 -4.41 6.71
N ASN A 258 -3.17 -4.94 7.08
CA ASN A 258 -2.24 -5.56 6.14
C ASN A 258 -2.78 -6.94 5.78
N TYR A 259 -2.73 -7.35 4.52
CA TYR A 259 -3.23 -8.65 4.08
C TYR A 259 -2.46 -9.20 2.89
N THR A 260 -2.61 -10.50 2.65
CA THR A 260 -2.30 -11.09 1.36
C THR A 260 -3.59 -11.36 0.59
N LEU A 261 -3.60 -11.03 -0.69
CA LEU A 261 -4.62 -11.43 -1.65
C LEU A 261 -4.02 -12.53 -2.51
N SER A 262 -4.59 -13.73 -2.45
CA SER A 262 -4.13 -14.87 -3.25
C SER A 262 -5.22 -15.31 -4.22
N LEU A 263 -4.85 -15.58 -5.46
CA LEU A 263 -5.73 -16.12 -6.49
C LEU A 263 -5.18 -17.50 -6.88
N LEU A 264 -5.96 -18.54 -6.62
CA LEU A 264 -5.64 -19.92 -6.95
C LEU A 264 -6.67 -20.44 -7.95
N SER A 265 -6.21 -20.78 -9.15
CA SER A 265 -7.05 -21.47 -10.13
C SER A 265 -6.94 -22.98 -9.93
N ASP A 266 -8.08 -23.65 -9.78
CA ASP A 266 -8.11 -25.11 -9.84
C ASP A 266 -8.15 -25.48 -11.34
N SER A 267 -7.01 -25.82 -11.92
CA SER A 267 -7.01 -26.41 -13.27
C SER A 267 -7.86 -27.68 -13.22
N ALA A 268 -8.92 -27.74 -14.03
CA ALA A 268 -9.60 -28.99 -14.27
C ALA A 268 -8.59 -29.94 -14.93
N GLU A 269 -8.16 -30.96 -14.19
CA GLU A 269 -7.42 -32.10 -14.75
C GLU A 269 -8.25 -32.85 -15.80
#